data_AF-A0A4Q2EJS0-F1
#
_entry.id   AF-A0A4Q2EJS0-F1
#
_cell.length_a   1.000
_cell.length_b   1.000
_cell.length_c   1.000
_cell.angle_alpha   90.00
_cell.angle_beta   90.00
_cell.angle_gamma   90.00
#
_symmetry.space_group_name_H-M   'P 1'
#
loop_
_entity.id
_entity.type
_entity.pdbx_description
1 polymer ?
#
loop_
_entity_poly.entity_id
_entity_poly.type
_entity_poly.pdbx_seq_one_letter_code
_entity_poly.pdbx_strand_id
1 'polypeptide(L)'
;MKLKVTVNGIPYDIDVEVQEEESMPIGSIIIGGGAGASNAVPSSASVQATSANAVTAPLSGTVARILVEEGDEIEAGQVLCVLEAMKMETEITAPQAGKVERILVSKGGSVAGGEALIELG
;
A
#
# COMPACT_ATOMS: atom_id res chain seq x y z
N MET A 1 8.11 29.40 8.07
CA MET A 1 9.02 30.46 8.59
C MET A 1 10.03 30.79 7.50
N LYS A 2 10.33 32.08 7.27
CA LYS A 2 11.26 32.50 6.20
C LYS A 2 12.67 32.61 6.76
N LEU A 3 13.60 31.81 6.25
CA LEU A 3 14.98 31.77 6.73
C LEU A 3 15.92 32.31 5.66
N LYS A 4 16.74 33.30 6.01
CA LYS A 4 17.81 33.80 5.16
C LYS A 4 19.07 32.99 5.41
N VAL A 5 19.48 32.19 4.44
CA VAL A 5 20.67 31.33 4.53
C VAL A 5 21.65 31.74 3.44
N THR A 6 22.93 31.86 3.82
CA THR A 6 24.01 32.17 2.86
C THR A 6 24.78 30.90 2.56
N VAL A 7 24.80 30.49 1.30
CA VAL A 7 25.59 29.33 0.83
C VAL A 7 26.63 29.84 -0.16
N ASN A 8 27.91 29.57 0.11
CA ASN A 8 29.04 30.05 -0.69
C ASN A 8 29.07 31.58 -0.91
N GLY A 9 28.58 32.35 0.07
CA GLY A 9 28.56 33.82 0.03
C GLY A 9 27.36 34.43 -0.72
N ILE A 10 26.44 33.61 -1.23
CA ILE A 10 25.23 34.06 -1.92
C ILE A 10 24.03 33.90 -0.97
N PRO A 11 23.29 34.99 -0.66
CA PRO A 11 22.13 34.91 0.22
C PRO A 11 20.90 34.36 -0.53
N TYR A 12 20.21 33.41 0.09
CA TYR A 12 18.95 32.84 -0.38
C TYR A 12 17.86 33.00 0.69
N ASP A 13 16.67 33.37 0.25
CA ASP A 13 15.45 33.38 1.05
C ASP A 13 14.72 32.05 0.85
N ILE A 14 14.69 31.21 1.89
CA ILE A 14 14.02 29.91 1.87
C ILE A 14 12.72 30.02 2.65
N ASP A 15 11.59 29.78 1.99
CA ASP A 15 10.29 29.62 2.63
C ASP A 15 10.17 28.18 3.15
N VAL A 16 10.26 28.01 4.47
CA VAL A 16 10.11 26.71 5.14
C VAL A 16 8.65 26.53 5.54
N GLU A 17 7.95 25.62 4.87
CA GLU A 17 6.66 25.10 5.32
C GLU A 17 6.90 23.85 6.17
N VAL A 18 6.44 23.90 7.42
CA VAL A 18 6.40 22.72 8.29
C VAL A 18 5.09 22.01 7.97
N GLN A 19 5.15 20.86 7.31
CA GLN A 19 4.01 19.96 7.27
C GLN A 19 3.87 19.34 8.65
N GLU A 20 2.86 19.79 9.40
CA GLU A 20 2.43 19.12 10.61
C GLU A 20 1.87 17.75 10.19
N GLU A 21 2.62 16.68 10.45
CA GLU A 21 2.07 15.33 10.38
C GLU A 21 0.94 15.26 11.42
N GLU A 22 -0.31 15.19 10.94
CA GLU A 22 -1.50 14.91 11.75
C GLU A 22 -1.30 13.57 12.47
N SER A 23 -0.78 13.67 13.69
CA SER A 23 -0.68 12.56 14.62
C SER A 23 -2.08 12.37 15.19
N MET A 24 -2.78 11.36 14.67
CA MET A 24 -4.03 10.90 15.26
C MET A 24 -3.77 10.58 16.74
N PRO A 25 -4.57 11.10 17.69
CA PRO A 25 -4.34 10.80 19.10
C PRO A 25 -4.58 9.32 19.35
N ILE A 26 -3.59 8.66 19.93
CA ILE A 26 -3.74 7.30 20.47
C ILE A 26 -4.83 7.39 21.54
N GLY A 27 -5.98 6.79 21.25
CA GLY A 27 -7.10 6.72 22.18
C GLY A 27 -6.66 6.15 23.52
N SER A 28 -7.07 6.82 24.59
CA SER A 28 -6.82 6.45 25.98
C SER A 28 -7.21 4.99 26.26
N ILE A 29 -6.24 4.19 26.70
CA ILE A 29 -6.48 2.86 27.25
C ILE A 29 -7.29 2.98 28.55
N ILE A 30 -8.49 2.44 28.53
CA ILE A 30 -9.37 2.33 29.70
C ILE A 30 -9.09 0.96 30.34
N ILE A 31 -8.40 0.94 31.49
CA ILE A 31 -8.27 -0.27 32.32
C ILE A 31 -9.54 -0.37 33.16
N GLY A 32 -10.50 -1.16 32.68
CA GLY A 32 -11.74 -1.48 33.38
C GLY A 32 -12.10 -2.95 33.15
N GLY A 33 -11.98 -3.77 34.18
CA GLY A 33 -12.29 -5.19 34.14
C GLY A 33 -13.77 -5.48 33.86
N GLY A 34 -14.02 -6.57 33.13
CA GLY A 34 -15.36 -7.09 32.90
C GLY A 34 -15.34 -8.21 31.88
N ALA A 35 -15.75 -9.40 32.32
CA ALA A 35 -15.75 -10.66 31.58
C ALA A 35 -16.51 -10.61 30.25
N GLY A 36 -16.02 -11.33 29.25
CA GLY A 36 -16.74 -11.57 28.00
C GLY A 36 -15.91 -12.38 27.02
N ALA A 37 -16.22 -13.66 26.92
CA ALA A 37 -15.59 -14.59 26.00
C ALA A 37 -15.81 -14.19 24.53
N SER A 38 -14.75 -14.23 23.73
CA SER A 38 -14.78 -14.90 22.42
C SER A 38 -13.35 -15.06 21.92
N ASN A 39 -12.98 -16.33 21.79
CA ASN A 39 -11.73 -16.79 21.22
C ASN A 39 -11.74 -16.47 19.71
N ALA A 40 -11.25 -15.29 19.32
CA ALA A 40 -10.95 -15.00 17.92
C ALA A 40 -9.66 -15.75 17.57
N VAL A 41 -9.81 -16.99 17.15
CA VAL A 41 -8.80 -17.73 16.41
C VAL A 41 -8.34 -16.86 15.24
N PRO A 42 -7.04 -16.61 15.03
CA PRO A 42 -6.60 -16.01 13.78
C PRO A 42 -7.09 -16.93 12.67
N SER A 43 -7.98 -16.39 11.84
CA SER A 43 -8.48 -17.05 10.65
C SER A 43 -7.26 -17.57 9.90
N SER A 44 -7.21 -18.89 9.72
CA SER A 44 -6.20 -19.56 8.93
C SER A 44 -6.01 -18.75 7.66
N ALA A 45 -4.84 -18.15 7.49
CA ALA A 45 -4.42 -17.60 6.21
C ALA A 45 -4.41 -18.81 5.27
N SER A 46 -5.53 -18.99 4.56
CA SER A 46 -5.59 -19.89 3.42
C SER A 46 -4.54 -19.36 2.47
N VAL A 47 -3.45 -20.12 2.32
CA VAL A 47 -2.49 -19.92 1.25
C VAL A 47 -3.29 -20.19 -0.02
N GLN A 48 -3.95 -19.15 -0.53
CA GLN A 48 -4.76 -19.25 -1.71
C GLN A 48 -3.80 -19.62 -2.83
N ALA A 49 -4.10 -20.76 -3.47
CA ALA A 49 -3.31 -21.24 -4.58
C ALA A 49 -3.16 -20.08 -5.57
N THR A 50 -1.92 -19.59 -5.73
CA THR A 50 -1.60 -18.61 -6.76
C THR A 50 -1.90 -19.28 -8.09
N SER A 51 -2.97 -18.81 -8.74
CA SER A 51 -3.29 -19.14 -10.11
C SER A 51 -2.03 -18.85 -10.96
N ALA A 52 -1.75 -19.68 -11.97
CA ALA A 52 -0.51 -19.57 -12.78
C ALA A 52 -0.31 -18.18 -13.43
N ASN A 53 -1.38 -17.38 -13.53
CA ASN A 53 -1.39 -16.03 -14.08
C ASN A 53 -1.59 -14.91 -13.04
N ALA A 54 -1.39 -15.17 -11.75
CA ALA A 54 -1.50 -14.12 -10.74
C ALA A 54 -0.25 -13.22 -10.72
N VAL A 55 -0.47 -11.90 -10.71
CA VAL A 55 0.56 -10.90 -10.42
C VAL A 55 0.76 -10.85 -8.91
N THR A 56 1.99 -11.06 -8.46
CA THR A 56 2.33 -11.14 -7.04
C THR A 56 3.10 -9.91 -6.57
N ALA A 57 3.06 -9.65 -5.26
CA ALA A 57 3.81 -8.57 -4.64
C ALA A 57 5.31 -8.90 -4.63
N PRO A 58 6.20 -8.05 -5.18
CA PRO A 58 7.64 -8.30 -5.15
C PRO A 58 8.25 -8.10 -3.76
N LEU A 59 7.57 -7.34 -2.90
CA LEU A 59 8.00 -6.98 -1.54
C LEU A 59 6.78 -6.84 -0.63
N SER A 60 7.00 -6.96 0.68
CA SER A 60 5.95 -6.70 1.68
C SER A 60 5.69 -5.21 1.83
N GLY A 61 4.42 -4.81 1.87
CA GLY A 61 4.03 -3.41 1.94
C GLY A 61 2.52 -3.22 2.14
N THR A 62 2.03 -2.04 1.79
CA THR A 62 0.62 -1.68 1.86
C THR A 62 0.11 -1.26 0.49
N VAL A 63 -1.10 -1.63 0.10
CA VAL A 63 -1.69 -1.23 -1.18
C VAL A 63 -2.10 0.25 -1.13
N ALA A 64 -1.29 1.13 -1.71
CA ALA A 64 -1.57 2.56 -1.74
C ALA A 64 -2.73 2.89 -2.68
N ARG A 65 -2.71 2.30 -3.88
CA ARG A 65 -3.69 2.57 -4.95
C ARG A 65 -3.93 1.31 -5.79
N ILE A 66 -5.15 1.17 -6.27
CA ILE A 66 -5.53 0.19 -7.30
C ILE A 66 -6.00 1.02 -8.50
N LEU A 67 -5.47 0.75 -9.68
CA LEU A 67 -5.62 1.58 -10.89
C LEU A 67 -6.46 0.88 -11.98
N VAL A 68 -6.89 -0.35 -11.72
CA VAL A 68 -7.70 -1.17 -12.63
C VAL A 68 -8.92 -1.72 -11.90
N GLU A 69 -9.93 -2.10 -12.66
CA GLU A 69 -11.15 -2.75 -12.19
C GLU A 69 -11.25 -4.18 -12.74
N GLU A 70 -12.03 -5.02 -12.07
CA GLU A 70 -12.33 -6.36 -12.59
C GLU A 70 -13.09 -6.25 -13.91
N GLY A 71 -12.57 -6.88 -14.95
CA GLY A 71 -13.11 -6.81 -16.29
C GLY A 71 -12.31 -5.92 -17.26
N ASP A 72 -11.34 -5.15 -16.78
CA ASP A 72 -10.55 -4.24 -17.62
C ASP A 72 -9.62 -5.00 -18.57
N GLU A 73 -9.49 -4.49 -19.81
CA GLU A 73 -8.43 -4.89 -20.72
C GLU A 73 -7.13 -4.16 -20.35
N ILE A 74 -6.01 -4.89 -20.36
CA ILE A 74 -4.70 -4.38 -19.96
C ILE A 74 -3.64 -4.68 -21.02
N GLU A 75 -2.65 -3.79 -21.12
CA GLU A 75 -1.46 -3.99 -21.94
C GLU A 75 -0.25 -4.44 -21.12
N ALA A 76 0.74 -5.07 -21.76
CA ALA A 76 2.00 -5.41 -21.10
C ALA A 76 2.70 -4.12 -20.61
N GLY A 77 3.11 -4.10 -19.34
CA GLY A 77 3.71 -2.93 -18.70
C GLY A 77 2.70 -1.91 -18.14
N GLN A 78 1.39 -2.09 -18.35
CA GLN A 78 0.38 -1.23 -17.74
C GLN A 78 0.40 -1.35 -16.22
N VAL A 79 0.36 -0.21 -15.52
CA VAL A 79 0.34 -0.18 -14.06
C VAL A 79 -1.04 -0.63 -13.56
N LEU A 80 -1.05 -1.66 -12.72
CA LEU A 80 -2.27 -2.26 -12.15
C LEU A 80 -2.58 -1.72 -10.76
N CYS A 81 -1.54 -1.61 -9.92
CA CYS A 81 -1.66 -1.07 -8.57
C CYS A 81 -0.31 -0.48 -8.11
N VAL A 82 -0.34 0.22 -6.99
CA VAL A 82 0.84 0.83 -6.36
C VAL A 82 0.94 0.30 -4.93
N LEU A 83 2.09 -0.25 -4.58
CA LEU A 83 2.43 -0.62 -3.20
C LEU A 83 3.26 0.48 -2.56
N GLU A 84 3.02 0.74 -1.28
CA GLU A 84 3.87 1.58 -0.45
C GLU A 84 4.64 0.69 0.53
N ALA A 85 5.96 0.85 0.56
CA ALA A 85 6.82 0.25 1.57
C ALA A 85 7.96 1.20 1.91
N MET A 86 8.24 1.35 3.20
CA MET A 86 9.36 2.17 3.70
C MET A 86 9.38 3.60 3.12
N LYS A 87 8.21 4.25 3.02
CA LYS A 87 8.01 5.60 2.44
C LYS A 87 8.29 5.71 0.94
N MET A 88 8.36 4.58 0.23
CA MET A 88 8.54 4.54 -1.21
C MET A 88 7.35 3.84 -1.87
N GLU A 89 6.84 4.45 -2.94
CA GLU A 89 5.84 3.84 -3.80
C GLU A 89 6.52 2.97 -4.87
N THR A 90 5.97 1.78 -5.12
CA THR A 90 6.40 0.84 -6.14
C THR A 90 5.20 0.49 -7.01
N GLU A 91 5.35 0.73 -8.31
CA GLU A 91 4.34 0.38 -9.31
C GLU A 91 4.38 -1.11 -9.61
N ILE A 92 3.22 -1.75 -9.63
CA ILE A 92 3.05 -3.14 -10.03
C ILE A 92 2.45 -3.16 -11.43
N THR A 93 3.21 -3.65 -12.39
CA THR A 93 2.84 -3.65 -13.81
C THR A 93 2.40 -5.03 -14.29
N ALA A 94 1.54 -5.05 -15.29
CA ALA A 94 1.14 -6.26 -16.00
C ALA A 94 2.34 -6.92 -16.73
N PRO A 95 2.58 -8.23 -16.55
CA PRO A 95 3.64 -8.93 -17.26
C PRO A 95 3.31 -9.16 -18.75
N GLN A 96 2.03 -9.16 -19.12
CA GLN A 96 1.54 -9.37 -20.48
C GLN A 96 0.19 -8.66 -20.66
N ALA A 97 -0.21 -8.46 -21.92
CA ALA A 97 -1.56 -8.00 -22.23
C ALA A 97 -2.59 -9.09 -21.92
N GLY A 98 -3.81 -8.70 -21.55
CA GLY A 98 -4.86 -9.62 -21.14
C GLY A 98 -6.04 -8.90 -20.50
N LYS A 99 -6.75 -9.59 -19.60
CA LYS A 99 -7.89 -9.04 -18.88
C LYS A 99 -7.74 -9.21 -17.37
N VAL A 100 -8.16 -8.21 -16.60
CA VAL A 100 -8.23 -8.33 -15.14
C VAL A 100 -9.41 -9.23 -14.79
N GLU A 101 -9.14 -10.42 -14.25
CA GLU A 101 -10.20 -11.35 -13.83
C GLU A 101 -10.66 -11.04 -12.41
N ARG A 102 -9.71 -10.93 -11.48
CA ARG A 102 -10.00 -10.72 -10.06
C ARG A 102 -8.96 -9.85 -9.38
N ILE A 103 -9.41 -9.00 -8.47
CA ILE A 103 -8.53 -8.21 -7.59
C ILE A 103 -8.62 -8.81 -6.19
N LEU A 104 -7.49 -9.35 -5.71
CA LEU A 104 -7.44 -10.11 -4.45
C LEU A 104 -7.17 -9.24 -3.22
N VAL A 105 -6.81 -7.98 -3.44
CA VAL A 105 -6.39 -7.05 -2.40
C VAL A 105 -7.28 -5.81 -2.36
N SER A 106 -7.23 -5.09 -1.25
CA SER A 106 -7.98 -3.84 -1.06
C SER A 106 -7.02 -2.69 -0.77
N LYS A 107 -7.40 -1.47 -1.17
CA LYS A 107 -6.66 -0.25 -0.83
C LYS A 107 -6.48 -0.14 0.70
N GLY A 108 -5.26 0.16 1.13
CA GLY A 108 -4.85 0.21 2.53
C GLY A 108 -4.56 -1.15 3.16
N GLY A 109 -4.77 -2.26 2.43
CA GLY A 109 -4.45 -3.60 2.90
C GLY A 109 -2.94 -3.86 2.92
N SER A 110 -2.48 -4.60 3.93
CA SER A 110 -1.10 -5.08 3.99
C SER A 110 -0.93 -6.33 3.14
N VAL A 111 0.19 -6.44 2.43
CA VAL A 111 0.55 -7.59 1.59
C VAL A 111 1.96 -8.07 1.94
N ALA A 112 2.18 -9.38 1.87
CA ALA A 112 3.50 -9.98 2.00
C ALA A 112 4.19 -10.15 0.65
N GLY A 113 5.51 -10.19 0.63
CA GLY A 113 6.26 -10.58 -0.57
C GLY A 113 5.84 -11.97 -1.07
N GLY A 114 5.51 -12.07 -2.36
CA GLY A 114 4.98 -13.26 -3.02
C GLY A 114 3.47 -13.44 -2.91
N GLU A 115 2.76 -12.58 -2.18
CA GLU A 115 1.29 -12.63 -2.09
C GLU A 115 0.65 -12.24 -3.42
N ALA A 116 -0.40 -12.94 -3.82
CA ALA A 116 -1.13 -12.66 -5.05
C ALA A 116 -1.96 -11.38 -4.91
N LEU A 117 -1.80 -10.46 -5.85
CA LEU A 117 -2.46 -9.16 -5.87
C LEU A 117 -3.67 -9.16 -6.81
N ILE A 118 -3.45 -9.59 -8.06
CA ILE A 118 -4.42 -9.51 -9.16
C ILE A 118 -4.26 -10.76 -10.02
N GLU A 119 -5.36 -11.37 -10.43
CA GLU A 119 -5.38 -12.47 -11.39
C GLU A 119 -5.71 -11.96 -12.78
N LEU A 120 -4.92 -12.43 -13.76
CA LEU A 120 -5.06 -12.08 -15.17
C LEU A 120 -5.56 -13.27 -16.00
N GLY A 121 -6.47 -12.98 -16.92
CA GLY A 121 -7.02 -13.90 -17.92
C GLY A 121 -6.52 -13.63 -19.32
#